data_AF-A0A354YVX3-F1
#
_entry.id   AF-A0A354YVX3-F1
#
_cell.length_a   1.000
_cell.length_b   1.000
_cell.length_c   1.000
_cell.angle_alpha   90.00
_cell.angle_beta   90.00
_cell.angle_gamma   90.00
#
_symmetry.space_group_name_H-M   'P 1'
#
loop_
_entity.id
_entity.type
_entity.pdbx_description
1 polymer ?
#
loop_
_entity_poly.entity_id
_entity_poly.type
_entity_poly.pdbx_seq_one_letter_code
_entity_poly.pdbx_strand_id
1 'polypeptide(L)' 'MSVTKDELHKIIDRLSDSDTRSAYDYLKYLVERKRKSKTWAEIKQLLPDDEPLGKEELRQLEAPDDYITLEQAIEEYEI' A
#
# COMPACT_ATOMS: atom_id res chain seq x y z
N MET A 1 -8.85 25.49 4.06
CA MET A 1 -8.02 26.25 3.12
C MET A 1 -7.93 25.45 1.83
N SER A 2 -8.41 25.98 0.72
CA SER A 2 -8.36 25.28 -0.57
C SER A 2 -7.07 25.67 -1.29
N VAL A 3 -6.17 24.70 -1.51
CA VAL A 3 -5.01 24.92 -2.37
C VAL A 3 -5.48 24.89 -3.82
N THR A 4 -5.12 25.90 -4.60
CA THR A 4 -5.46 25.97 -6.03
C THR A 4 -4.50 25.14 -6.87
N LYS A 5 -4.92 24.73 -8.07
CA LYS A 5 -4.04 24.00 -9.00
C LYS A 5 -2.81 24.84 -9.37
N ASP A 6 -2.99 26.14 -9.55
CA ASP A 6 -1.91 27.07 -9.87
C ASP A 6 -0.84 27.14 -8.77
N GLU A 7 -1.25 27.10 -7.50
CA GLU A 7 -0.31 27.02 -6.37
C GLU A 7 0.45 25.69 -6.37
N LEU A 8 -0.21 24.58 -6.71
CA LEU A 8 0.44 23.28 -6.81
C LEU A 8 1.47 23.24 -7.94
N HIS A 9 1.15 23.79 -9.12
CA HIS A 9 2.09 23.87 -10.24
C HIS A 9 3.35 24.67 -9.87
N LYS A 10 3.19 25.81 -9.20
CA LYS A 10 4.32 26.62 -8.71
C LYS A 10 5.24 25.88 -7.73
N ILE A 11 4.69 24.95 -6.94
CA ILE A 11 5.50 24.12 -6.03
C ILE A 11 6.27 23.08 -6.83
N ILE A 12 5.61 22.42 -7.79
CA ILE A 12 6.23 21.41 -8.65
C ILE A 12 7.40 22.03 -9.43
N ASP A 13 7.22 23.22 -9.99
CA ASP A 13 8.26 23.93 -10.75
C ASP A 13 9.51 24.31 -9.92
N ARG A 14 9.40 24.29 -8.58
CA ARG A 14 10.49 24.62 -7.66
C ARG A 14 11.15 23.40 -7.03
N LEU A 15 10.67 22.18 -7.34
CA LEU A 15 11.26 20.96 -6.81
C LEU A 15 12.67 20.78 -7.36
N SER A 16 13.52 20.18 -6.52
CA SER A 16 14.80 19.68 -6.98
C SER A 16 14.60 18.47 -7.89
N ASP A 17 15.57 18.18 -8.76
CA ASP A 17 15.52 16.99 -9.61
C ASP A 17 15.40 15.69 -8.79
N SER A 18 16.02 15.66 -7.61
CA SER A 18 15.95 14.51 -6.68
C SER A 18 14.56 14.31 -6.10
N ASP A 19 13.84 15.40 -5.81
CA ASP A 19 12.51 15.33 -5.16
C ASP A 19 11.36 15.24 -6.16
N THR A 20 11.61 15.58 -7.42
CA THR A 20 10.62 15.52 -8.51
C THR A 20 10.05 14.12 -8.66
N ARG A 21 10.88 13.08 -8.53
CA ARG A 21 10.42 11.69 -8.62
C ARG A 21 9.46 11.34 -7.47
N SER A 22 9.84 11.67 -6.25
CA SER A 22 9.02 11.44 -5.06
C SER A 22 7.68 12.17 -5.14
N ALA A 23 7.68 13.42 -5.61
CA ALA A 23 6.46 14.18 -5.82
C ALA A 23 5.56 13.56 -6.91
N TYR A 24 6.14 13.11 -8.02
CA TYR A 24 5.41 12.40 -9.07
C TYR A 24 4.75 11.13 -8.54
N ASP A 25 5.51 10.29 -7.84
CA ASP A 25 5.01 9.02 -7.30
C ASP A 25 3.88 9.25 -6.29
N TYR A 26 4.01 10.26 -5.43
CA TYR A 26 2.95 10.63 -4.48
C TYR A 26 1.69 11.16 -5.19
N LEU A 27 1.83 12.10 -6.14
CA LEU A 27 0.69 12.62 -6.91
C LEU A 27 -0.02 11.52 -7.69
N LYS A 28 0.73 10.59 -8.30
CA LYS A 28 0.20 9.42 -8.98
C LYS A 28 -0.60 8.53 -8.02
N TYR A 29 -0.06 8.24 -6.84
CA TYR A 29 -0.78 7.53 -5.78
C TYR A 29 -2.09 8.24 -5.40
N LEU A 30 -2.10 9.58 -5.25
CA LEU A 30 -3.33 10.32 -4.92
C LEU A 30 -4.43 10.21 -6.00
N VAL A 31 -4.03 10.09 -7.26
CA VAL A 31 -4.96 9.86 -8.39
C VAL A 31 -5.49 8.43 -8.36
N GLU A 32 -4.63 7.45 -8.13
CA GLU A 32 -4.99 6.04 -8.13
C GLU A 32 -5.75 5.60 -6.88
N ARG A 33 -5.46 6.16 -5.69
CA ARG A 33 -6.13 5.80 -4.44
C ARG A 33 -7.63 6.02 -4.52
N LYS A 34 -8.08 7.07 -5.22
CA LYS A 34 -9.52 7.34 -5.43
C LYS A 34 -10.20 6.25 -6.25
N ARG A 35 -9.45 5.52 -7.09
CA ARG A 35 -9.94 4.38 -7.86
C ARG A 35 -9.89 3.07 -7.07
N LYS A 36 -8.97 2.98 -6.10
CA LYS A 36 -8.69 1.76 -5.33
C LYS A 36 -9.31 1.70 -3.93
N SER A 37 -9.82 2.81 -3.39
CA SER A 37 -10.42 2.82 -2.06
C SER A 37 -11.83 2.21 -2.08
N LYS A 38 -11.89 0.91 -2.31
CA LYS A 38 -13.06 0.12 -1.92
C LYS A 38 -13.07 0.05 -0.41
N THR A 39 -14.18 0.39 0.19
CA THR A 39 -14.46 0.12 1.61
C THR A 39 -14.41 -1.38 1.86
N TRP A 40 -14.16 -1.80 3.11
CA TRP A 40 -14.21 -3.21 3.49
C TRP A 40 -15.55 -3.88 3.11
N ALA A 41 -16.64 -3.13 3.14
CA ALA A 41 -17.96 -3.58 2.70
C ALA A 41 -18.02 -3.88 1.19
N GLU A 42 -17.35 -3.05 0.37
CA GLU A 42 -17.25 -3.28 -1.08
C GLU A 42 -16.30 -4.43 -1.41
N ILE A 43 -15.19 -4.58 -0.67
CA ILE A 43 -14.24 -5.70 -0.84
C ILE A 43 -14.92 -7.05 -0.55
N LYS A 44 -15.71 -7.13 0.53
CA LYS A 44 -16.44 -8.35 0.90
C LYS A 44 -17.42 -8.84 -0.18
N GLN A 45 -17.89 -7.94 -1.03
CA GLN A 45 -18.83 -8.25 -2.11
C GLN A 45 -18.13 -8.59 -3.44
N LEU A 46 -16.80 -8.48 -3.52
CA LEU A 46 -16.07 -8.87 -4.71
C LEU A 46 -16.01 -10.38 -4.84
N LEU A 47 -15.94 -10.83 -6.09
CA LEU A 47 -15.59 -12.22 -6.37
C LEU A 47 -14.16 -12.46 -5.90
N PRO A 48 -13.87 -13.66 -5.35
CA PRO A 48 -12.49 -14.11 -5.21
C PRO A 48 -11.75 -13.97 -6.53
N ASP A 49 -10.48 -13.58 -6.46
CA ASP A 49 -9.61 -13.67 -7.63
C ASP A 49 -9.27 -15.14 -7.92
N ASP A 50 -8.84 -15.39 -9.15
CA ASP A 50 -8.33 -16.68 -9.61
C ASP A 50 -6.78 -16.69 -9.62
N GLU A 51 -6.14 -15.79 -8.85
CA GLU A 51 -4.68 -15.71 -8.82
C GLU A 51 -4.12 -16.88 -8.01
N PRO A 52 -3.30 -17.76 -8.62
CA PRO A 52 -2.73 -18.88 -7.89
C PRO A 52 -1.67 -18.39 -6.91
N LEU A 53 -1.54 -19.10 -5.78
CA LEU A 53 -0.49 -18.81 -4.81
C LEU A 53 0.89 -18.84 -5.45
N GLY A 54 1.69 -17.82 -5.17
CA GLY A 54 3.08 -17.74 -5.54
C GLY A 54 3.93 -18.76 -4.81
N LYS A 55 5.18 -18.92 -5.28
CA LYS A 55 6.13 -19.89 -4.70
C LYS A 55 6.38 -19.65 -3.21
N GLU A 56 6.50 -18.38 -2.80
CA GLU A 56 6.70 -18.06 -1.39
C GLU A 56 5.44 -18.38 -0.59
N GLU A 57 4.26 -17.94 -1.02
CA GLU A 57 2.99 -18.22 -0.32
C GLU A 57 2.73 -19.72 -0.16
N LEU A 58 3.08 -20.54 -1.15
CA LEU A 58 3.06 -21.99 -1.04
C LEU A 58 4.05 -22.51 0.00
N ARG A 59 5.29 -22.01 0.00
CA ARG A 59 6.29 -22.34 1.04
C ARG A 59 5.76 -21.98 2.42
N GLN A 60 5.06 -20.86 2.54
CA GLN A 60 4.47 -20.42 3.80
C GLN A 60 3.33 -21.32 4.25
N LEU A 61 2.45 -21.69 3.33
CA LEU A 61 1.35 -22.60 3.61
C LEU A 61 1.83 -24.01 4.04
N GLU A 62 2.95 -24.46 3.48
CA GLU A 62 3.54 -25.78 3.73
C GLU A 62 4.44 -25.84 4.99
N ALA A 63 4.76 -24.70 5.60
CA ALA A 63 5.65 -24.61 6.75
C ALA A 63 4.94 -24.03 8.00
N PRO A 64 3.90 -24.68 8.54
CA PRO A 64 3.12 -24.15 9.67
C PRO A 64 3.97 -23.92 10.94
N ASP A 65 5.11 -24.62 11.06
CA ASP A 65 6.04 -24.48 12.18
C ASP A 65 7.00 -23.28 12.06
N ASP A 66 7.06 -22.62 10.89
CA ASP A 66 7.89 -21.43 10.65
C ASP A 66 7.18 -20.11 10.99
N TYR A 67 5.92 -20.16 11.44
CA TYR A 67 5.16 -18.98 11.87
C TYR A 67 4.95 -19.02 13.38
N ILE A 68 5.11 -17.86 14.00
CA ILE A 68 4.70 -17.63 15.38
C ILE A 68 3.38 -16.88 15.41
N THR A 69 2.55 -17.17 16.40
CA THR A 69 1.36 -16.38 16.69
C THR A 69 1.76 -14.95 17.09
N LEU A 70 0.83 -14.00 16.93
CA LEU A 70 1.08 -12.62 17.36
C LEU A 70 1.39 -12.55 18.86
N GLU A 71 0.70 -13.38 19.65
CA GLU A 71 0.92 -13.53 21.09
C GLU A 71 2.36 -14.00 21.39
N GLN A 72 2.86 -15.00 20.66
CA GLN A 72 4.25 -15.46 20.77
C GLN A 72 5.26 -14.38 20.34
N ALA A 73 4.95 -13.61 19.29
CA ALA A 73 5.82 -12.53 18.83
C ALA A 73 5.95 -11.40 19.87
N ILE A 74 4.84 -11.06 20.54
CA ILE A 74 4.81 -10.08 21.63
C ILE A 74 5.67 -10.57 22.80
N GLU A 75 5.56 -11.85 23.16
CA GLU A 75 6.34 -12.44 24.25
C GLU A 75 7.84 -12.56 23.92
N GLU A 76 8.19 -12.99 22.71
CA GLU A 76 9.58 -13.25 22.30
C GLU A 76 10.36 -11.98 21.94
N TYR A 77 9.69 -10.97 21.38
CA TYR A 77 10.32 -9.73 20.91
C TYR A 77 10.00 -8.50 21.75
N GLU A 78 9.27 -8.64 22.86
CA GLU A 78 8.87 -7.57 23.78
C GLU A 78 8.21 -6.35 23.07
N ILE A 79 7.34 -6.63 22.08
CA ILE A 79 6.62 -5.61 21.29
C ILE A 79 5.30 -5.18 21.96
#